data_AF-A0A0E1WYF0-F1
#
_entry.id   AF-A0A0E1WYF0-F1
#
_cell.length_a   1.000
_cell.length_b   1.000
_cell.length_c   1.000
_cell.angle_alpha   90.00
_cell.angle_beta   90.00
_cell.angle_gamma   90.00
#
_symmetry.space_group_name_H-M   'P 1'
#
loop_
_entity.id
_entity.type
_entity.pdbx_description
1 polymer ?
#
loop_
_entity_poly.entity_id
_entity_poly.type
_entity_poly.pdbx_seq_one_letter_code
_entity_poly.pdbx_strand_id
1 'polypeptide(L)'
;MQMLGFDIRDWAEQGALGNLDTVASKEGWEKVIPAPLQEFAKYDGHWIAAPVNIHSTNWMWINKAALDKAGGKEPTNWDELIALLDNFKAQGITPIAHGGQPWQDATIFDAVVLSFGPDFYKKAFIDLDPEALGSDTMKQAFDRMSKLRTYVDDNFSGRDWNLASAMVIEGKAGVQFMGDWAKGEFLKAGKKPGEDFVCMRYPGTQGAVTFNSDMFAMFKVSEDKVPAQLEMASAIESPAFQSAFNVVRGRPRHARMCPIPLSMPVARRPLPMSRKQTARALCLAPWRMAMPIRLP
;
A
#
# COMPACT_ATOMS: atom_id res chain seq x y z
N MET A 1 4.65 -17.20 -10.03
CA MET A 1 3.44 -16.42 -10.37
C MET A 1 3.23 -15.37 -9.29
N GLN A 2 2.83 -14.14 -9.63
CA GLN A 2 2.46 -13.13 -8.63
C GLN A 2 1.05 -13.43 -8.11
N MET A 3 0.87 -13.47 -6.80
CA MET A 3 -0.40 -13.79 -6.12
C MET A 3 -0.51 -12.97 -4.83
N LEU A 4 -1.71 -12.95 -4.25
CA LEU A 4 -2.04 -12.20 -3.03
C LEU A 4 -2.62 -13.14 -1.96
N GLY A 5 -2.27 -12.89 -0.70
CA GLY A 5 -3.00 -13.38 0.47
C GLY A 5 -3.53 -14.82 0.39
N PHE A 6 -4.85 -14.98 0.43
CA PHE A 6 -5.52 -16.28 0.49
C PHE A 6 -5.39 -17.14 -0.78
N ASP A 7 -5.15 -16.55 -1.95
CA ASP A 7 -4.89 -17.36 -3.16
C ASP A 7 -3.61 -18.18 -3.01
N ILE A 8 -2.60 -17.64 -2.31
CA ILE A 8 -1.36 -18.36 -2.00
C ILE A 8 -1.67 -19.55 -1.09
N ARG A 9 -2.55 -19.36 -0.10
CA ARG A 9 -2.99 -20.40 0.83
C ARG A 9 -3.67 -21.55 0.09
N ASP A 10 -4.58 -21.25 -0.84
CA ASP A 10 -5.28 -22.26 -1.65
C ASP A 10 -4.29 -23.14 -2.44
N TRP A 11 -3.33 -22.54 -3.16
CA TRP A 11 -2.31 -23.32 -3.87
C TRP A 11 -1.36 -24.09 -2.94
N ALA A 12 -1.08 -23.57 -1.75
CA ALA A 12 -0.27 -24.26 -0.76
C ALA A 12 -1.00 -25.49 -0.19
N GLU A 13 -2.31 -25.38 0.10
CA GLU A 13 -3.17 -26.49 0.54
C GLU A 13 -3.24 -27.61 -0.50
N GLN A 14 -3.22 -27.27 -1.78
CA GLN A 14 -3.12 -28.23 -2.89
C GLN A 14 -1.71 -28.84 -3.05
N GLY A 15 -0.72 -28.38 -2.29
CA GLY A 15 0.66 -28.84 -2.37
C GLY A 15 1.39 -28.43 -3.65
N ALA A 16 0.89 -27.42 -4.37
CA ALA A 16 1.40 -27.01 -5.68
C ALA A 16 2.64 -26.10 -5.60
N LEU A 17 2.95 -25.54 -4.43
CA LEU A 17 4.01 -24.55 -4.25
C LEU A 17 5.33 -25.18 -3.78
N GLY A 18 6.43 -24.69 -4.34
CA GLY A 18 7.80 -25.08 -4.01
C GLY A 18 8.26 -24.50 -2.69
N ASN A 19 9.18 -25.22 -2.03
CA ASN A 19 9.75 -24.81 -0.74
C ASN A 19 10.92 -23.83 -0.96
N LEU A 20 10.88 -22.68 -0.29
CA LEU A 20 11.87 -21.60 -0.35
C LEU A 20 12.76 -21.51 0.91
N ASP A 21 12.67 -22.46 1.85
CA ASP A 21 13.37 -22.40 3.14
C ASP A 21 14.88 -22.29 3.00
N THR A 22 15.46 -22.89 1.97
CA THR A 22 16.90 -22.86 1.73
C THR A 22 17.38 -21.42 1.50
N VAL A 23 16.65 -20.63 0.71
CA VAL A 23 16.97 -19.22 0.49
C VAL A 23 16.54 -18.37 1.70
N ALA A 24 15.34 -18.60 2.21
CA ALA A 24 14.76 -17.82 3.29
C ALA A 24 15.58 -17.90 4.59
N SER A 25 16.06 -19.10 4.96
CA SER A 25 16.89 -19.31 6.13
C SER A 25 18.28 -18.70 5.97
N LYS A 26 18.88 -18.86 4.79
CA LYS A 26 20.21 -18.30 4.45
C LYS A 26 20.21 -16.77 4.52
N GLU A 27 19.12 -16.14 4.09
CA GLU A 27 18.96 -14.69 4.04
C GLU A 27 18.30 -14.09 5.28
N GLY A 28 17.71 -14.93 6.14
CA GLY A 28 17.14 -14.53 7.42
C GLY A 28 15.77 -13.85 7.30
N TRP A 29 14.94 -14.31 6.36
CA TRP A 29 13.62 -13.74 6.07
C TRP A 29 12.73 -13.62 7.30
N GLU A 30 12.78 -14.62 8.20
CA GLU A 30 12.05 -14.64 9.48
C GLU A 30 12.19 -13.36 10.31
N LYS A 31 13.34 -12.68 10.21
CA LYS A 31 13.68 -11.48 11.00
C LYS A 31 13.29 -10.18 10.33
N VAL A 32 13.10 -10.18 9.02
CA VAL A 32 12.93 -8.97 8.20
C VAL A 32 11.53 -8.86 7.60
N ILE A 33 10.85 -9.98 7.40
CA ILE A 33 9.48 -10.03 6.90
C ILE A 33 8.51 -9.86 8.08
N PRO A 34 7.62 -8.85 8.07
CA PRO A 34 6.64 -8.66 9.14
C PRO A 34 5.71 -9.87 9.33
N ALA A 35 5.36 -10.17 10.58
CA ALA A 35 4.53 -11.33 10.93
C ALA A 35 3.22 -11.45 10.12
N PRO A 36 2.45 -10.36 9.86
CA PRO A 36 1.23 -10.47 9.04
C PRO A 36 1.47 -10.94 7.60
N LEU A 37 2.66 -10.69 7.03
CA LEU A 37 3.00 -11.21 5.71
C LEU A 37 3.46 -12.67 5.79
N GLN A 38 4.10 -13.07 6.89
CA GLN A 38 4.50 -14.47 7.11
C GLN A 38 3.31 -15.42 7.17
N GLU A 39 2.14 -14.96 7.65
CA GLU A 39 0.90 -15.76 7.69
C GLU A 39 0.44 -16.27 6.31
N PHE A 40 0.85 -15.57 5.24
CA PHE A 40 0.56 -15.93 3.85
C PHE A 40 1.80 -16.40 3.08
N ALA A 41 2.98 -15.88 3.41
CA ALA A 41 4.23 -16.29 2.77
C ALA A 41 4.72 -17.66 3.25
N LYS A 42 4.18 -18.15 4.38
CA LYS A 42 4.47 -19.47 4.93
C LYS A 42 3.21 -20.35 4.99
N TYR A 43 3.40 -21.64 4.76
CA TYR A 43 2.39 -22.68 4.94
C TYR A 43 3.04 -23.92 5.56
N ASP A 44 2.39 -24.50 6.57
CA ASP A 44 2.90 -25.67 7.32
C ASP A 44 4.37 -25.51 7.78
N GLY A 45 4.73 -24.32 8.24
CA GLY A 45 6.08 -23.99 8.70
C GLY A 45 7.09 -23.62 7.63
N HIS A 46 6.77 -23.81 6.33
CA HIS A 46 7.67 -23.60 5.20
C HIS A 46 7.40 -22.30 4.46
N TRP A 47 8.45 -21.62 3.99
CA TRP A 47 8.34 -20.50 3.07
C TRP A 47 7.92 -20.97 1.68
N ILE A 48 6.82 -20.45 1.16
CA ILE A 48 6.21 -20.89 -0.11
C ILE A 48 5.99 -19.74 -1.12
N ALA A 49 6.21 -18.50 -0.70
CA ALA A 49 6.15 -17.31 -1.55
C ALA A 49 7.16 -16.25 -1.07
N ALA A 50 7.67 -15.44 -2.01
CA ALA A 50 8.58 -14.33 -1.76
C ALA A 50 7.85 -12.97 -1.84
N PRO A 51 7.64 -12.25 -0.73
CA PRO A 51 6.89 -10.99 -0.71
C PRO A 51 7.67 -9.76 -1.22
N VAL A 52 7.16 -9.14 -2.28
CA VAL A 52 7.84 -8.04 -2.98
C VAL A 52 7.64 -6.69 -2.31
N ASN A 53 6.49 -6.45 -1.70
CA ASN A 53 6.09 -5.12 -1.26
C ASN A 53 5.00 -5.16 -0.17
N ILE A 54 4.68 -3.98 0.34
CA ILE A 54 3.50 -3.73 1.16
C ILE A 54 2.78 -2.54 0.55
N HIS A 55 1.69 -2.82 -0.13
CA HIS A 55 0.74 -1.83 -0.60
C HIS A 55 -0.32 -1.58 0.47
N SER A 56 -1.02 -0.46 0.33
CA SER A 56 -2.21 -0.20 1.13
C SER A 56 -3.32 0.46 0.32
N THR A 57 -4.57 0.20 0.67
CA THR A 57 -5.74 0.53 -0.16
C THR A 57 -6.50 1.78 0.28
N ASN A 58 -6.41 2.16 1.56
CA ASN A 58 -7.15 3.29 2.13
C ASN A 58 -6.53 4.68 1.85
N TRP A 59 -6.17 4.96 0.59
CA TRP A 59 -5.63 6.26 0.16
C TRP A 59 -6.62 7.09 -0.67
N MET A 60 -6.48 8.40 -0.56
CA MET A 60 -7.00 9.40 -1.48
C MET A 60 -5.87 10.05 -2.26
N TRP A 61 -6.02 10.15 -3.57
CA TRP A 61 -5.13 10.86 -4.49
C TRP A 61 -5.85 12.07 -5.05
N ILE A 62 -5.53 13.26 -4.56
CA ILE A 62 -6.28 14.49 -4.83
C ILE A 62 -5.46 15.39 -5.76
N ASN A 63 -6.09 15.93 -6.81
CA ASN A 63 -5.48 16.96 -7.65
C ASN A 63 -5.28 18.24 -6.82
N LYS A 64 -4.03 18.71 -6.68
CA LYS A 64 -3.71 19.84 -5.80
C LYS A 64 -4.36 21.14 -6.26
N ALA A 65 -4.38 21.41 -7.56
CA ALA A 65 -5.00 22.62 -8.10
C ALA A 65 -6.53 22.64 -7.90
N ALA A 66 -7.21 21.51 -8.05
CA ALA A 66 -8.64 21.40 -7.77
C ALA A 66 -8.93 21.59 -6.27
N LEU A 67 -8.10 21.00 -5.40
CA LEU A 67 -8.20 21.17 -3.95
C LEU A 67 -8.03 22.64 -3.54
N ASP A 68 -7.04 23.34 -4.10
CA ASP A 68 -6.77 24.75 -3.82
C ASP A 68 -7.93 25.65 -4.28
N LYS A 69 -8.53 25.35 -5.44
CA LYS A 69 -9.76 26.02 -5.91
C LYS A 69 -10.96 25.77 -4.99
N ALA A 70 -10.98 24.64 -4.27
CA ALA A 70 -12.00 24.33 -3.25
C ALA A 70 -11.67 24.91 -1.86
N GLY A 71 -10.63 25.74 -1.75
CA GLY A 71 -10.20 26.36 -0.48
C GLY A 71 -9.05 25.64 0.23
N GLY A 72 -8.47 24.60 -0.37
CA GLY A 72 -7.20 24.01 0.07
C GLY A 72 -7.26 23.09 1.29
N LYS A 73 -8.44 22.88 1.89
CA LYS A 73 -8.60 22.05 3.09
C LYS A 73 -8.69 20.57 2.75
N GLU A 74 -7.76 19.77 3.28
CA GLU A 74 -7.81 18.32 3.23
C GLU A 74 -8.93 17.77 4.14
N PRO A 75 -9.81 16.87 3.65
CA PRO A 75 -10.96 16.40 4.41
C PRO A 75 -10.56 15.37 5.46
N THR A 76 -10.96 15.58 6.71
CA THR A 76 -10.57 14.70 7.83
C THR A 76 -11.67 13.73 8.26
N ASN A 77 -12.91 13.99 7.86
CA ASN A 77 -14.08 13.18 8.16
C ASN A 77 -15.03 13.08 6.95
N TRP A 78 -16.10 12.30 7.08
CA TRP A 78 -17.06 12.04 6.02
C TRP A 78 -17.77 13.30 5.50
N ASP A 79 -18.19 14.20 6.39
CA ASP A 79 -18.93 15.39 5.98
C ASP A 79 -18.03 16.36 5.22
N GLU A 80 -16.77 16.51 5.66
CA GLU A 80 -15.76 17.28 4.93
C GLU A 80 -15.43 16.68 3.56
N LEU A 81 -15.43 15.35 3.43
CA LEU A 81 -15.27 14.68 2.15
C LEU A 81 -16.40 15.03 1.20
N ILE A 82 -17.66 14.90 1.65
CA ILE A 82 -18.82 15.22 0.82
C ILE A 82 -18.80 16.69 0.41
N ALA A 83 -18.48 17.60 1.32
CA ALA A 83 -18.35 19.03 1.01
C ALA A 83 -17.25 19.29 -0.04
N LEU A 84 -16.12 18.60 0.03
CA LEU A 84 -15.07 18.71 -0.98
C LEU A 84 -15.54 18.19 -2.36
N LEU A 85 -16.24 17.06 -2.39
CA LEU A 85 -16.77 16.49 -3.64
C LEU A 85 -17.84 17.38 -4.28
N ASP A 86 -18.70 18.03 -3.47
CA ASP A 86 -19.65 19.03 -3.95
C ASP A 86 -18.92 20.26 -4.54
N ASN A 87 -17.81 20.69 -3.93
CA ASN A 87 -16.97 21.76 -4.50
C ASN A 87 -16.34 21.35 -5.84
N PHE A 88 -15.83 20.13 -5.98
CA PHE A 88 -15.32 19.64 -7.28
C PHE A 88 -16.43 19.61 -8.34
N LYS A 89 -17.65 19.22 -7.95
CA LYS A 89 -18.81 19.26 -8.86
C LYS A 89 -19.11 20.69 -9.30
N ALA A 90 -19.09 21.65 -8.38
CA ALA A 90 -19.28 23.07 -8.68
C ALA A 90 -18.16 23.66 -9.57
N GLN A 91 -16.95 23.08 -9.55
CA GLN A 91 -15.87 23.43 -10.48
C GLN A 91 -16.06 22.87 -11.89
N GLY A 92 -17.08 22.02 -12.12
CA GLY A 92 -17.35 21.40 -13.43
C GLY A 92 -16.40 20.25 -13.80
N ILE A 93 -15.64 19.72 -12.82
CA ILE A 93 -14.81 18.52 -13.01
C ILE A 93 -15.54 17.29 -12.46
N THR A 94 -15.07 16.10 -12.83
CA THR A 94 -15.59 14.86 -12.22
C THR A 94 -15.10 14.78 -10.76
N PRO A 95 -15.97 14.75 -9.74
CA PRO A 95 -15.49 14.79 -8.37
C PRO A 95 -14.63 13.57 -8.00
N ILE A 96 -15.09 12.36 -8.32
CA ILE A 96 -14.35 11.11 -8.10
C ILE A 96 -14.00 10.48 -9.45
N ALA A 97 -12.71 10.37 -9.76
CA ALA A 97 -12.26 9.48 -10.82
C ALA A 97 -12.34 8.03 -10.35
N HIS A 98 -13.15 7.23 -11.03
CA HIS A 98 -13.35 5.83 -10.70
C HIS A 98 -13.44 4.97 -11.96
N GLY A 99 -13.11 3.70 -11.82
CA GLY A 99 -13.34 2.66 -12.82
C GLY A 99 -14.31 1.60 -12.30
N GLY A 100 -15.41 1.40 -13.02
CA GLY A 100 -16.49 0.49 -12.62
C GLY A 100 -16.14 -0.97 -12.88
N GLN A 101 -15.24 -1.50 -12.08
CA GLN A 101 -14.84 -2.90 -12.03
C GLN A 101 -15.00 -3.40 -10.59
N PRO A 102 -15.47 -4.64 -10.34
CA PRO A 102 -15.78 -5.11 -8.98
C PRO A 102 -14.66 -4.94 -7.96
N TRP A 103 -13.40 -5.18 -8.37
CA TRP A 103 -12.25 -5.04 -7.47
C TRP A 103 -11.95 -3.57 -7.12
N GLN A 104 -12.25 -2.62 -8.01
CA GLN A 104 -12.11 -1.19 -7.72
C GLN A 104 -13.24 -0.74 -6.78
N ASP A 105 -14.47 -1.22 -6.99
CA ASP A 105 -15.59 -0.97 -6.08
C ASP A 105 -15.28 -1.48 -4.66
N ALA A 106 -14.73 -2.70 -4.56
CA ALA A 106 -14.29 -3.29 -3.30
C ALA A 106 -13.14 -2.49 -2.65
N THR A 107 -12.21 -1.93 -3.43
CA THR A 107 -11.12 -1.09 -2.91
C THR A 107 -11.65 0.17 -2.22
N ILE A 108 -12.71 0.79 -2.73
CA ILE A 108 -13.38 1.89 -2.05
C ILE A 108 -14.12 1.38 -0.80
N PHE A 109 -14.78 0.23 -0.92
CA PHE A 109 -15.52 -0.36 0.19
C PHE A 109 -14.64 -0.69 1.39
N ASP A 110 -13.41 -1.19 1.18
CA ASP A 110 -12.41 -1.38 2.24
C ASP A 110 -12.20 -0.10 3.07
N ALA A 111 -11.97 1.02 2.38
CA ALA A 111 -11.73 2.31 3.02
C ALA A 111 -12.97 2.85 3.73
N VAL A 112 -14.15 2.67 3.13
CA VAL A 112 -15.45 3.07 3.71
C VAL A 112 -15.71 2.27 4.99
N VAL A 113 -15.58 0.94 4.97
CA VAL A 113 -15.79 0.10 6.15
C VAL A 113 -14.75 0.41 7.23
N LEU A 114 -13.47 0.58 6.86
CA LEU A 114 -12.42 0.96 7.81
C LEU A 114 -12.70 2.31 8.48
N SER A 115 -13.39 3.24 7.81
CA SER A 115 -13.74 4.55 8.38
C SER A 115 -14.72 4.49 9.55
N PHE A 116 -15.38 3.34 9.78
CA PHE A 116 -16.18 3.08 10.98
C PHE A 116 -15.35 2.51 12.14
N GLY A 117 -14.05 2.26 11.93
CA GLY A 117 -13.10 1.84 12.94
C GLY A 117 -12.45 0.47 12.63
N PRO A 118 -11.19 0.27 13.05
CA PRO A 118 -10.45 -0.97 12.79
C PRO A 118 -11.09 -2.21 13.42
N ASP A 119 -11.73 -2.06 14.58
CA ASP A 119 -12.41 -3.18 15.25
C ASP A 119 -13.62 -3.67 14.43
N PHE A 120 -14.38 -2.74 13.84
CA PHE A 120 -15.51 -3.10 12.97
C PHE A 120 -15.02 -3.77 11.69
N TYR A 121 -13.98 -3.23 11.06
CA TYR A 121 -13.34 -3.83 9.89
C TYR A 121 -12.88 -5.26 10.18
N LYS A 122 -12.20 -5.47 11.31
CA LYS A 122 -11.72 -6.79 11.72
C LYS A 122 -12.89 -7.77 11.87
N LYS A 123 -13.92 -7.40 12.63
CA LYS A 123 -15.10 -8.26 12.81
C LYS A 123 -15.76 -8.63 11.48
N ALA A 124 -15.93 -7.64 10.59
CA ALA A 124 -16.63 -7.85 9.32
C ALA A 124 -15.82 -8.67 8.32
N PHE A 125 -14.54 -8.38 8.11
CA PHE A 125 -13.76 -8.93 6.99
C PHE A 125 -12.66 -9.90 7.37
N ILE A 126 -12.27 -9.96 8.65
CA ILE A 126 -11.28 -10.92 9.14
C ILE A 126 -11.99 -12.05 9.87
N ASP A 127 -12.82 -11.71 10.86
CA ASP A 127 -13.53 -12.70 11.68
C ASP A 127 -14.81 -13.22 10.97
N LEU A 128 -15.26 -12.53 9.91
CA LEU A 128 -16.47 -12.83 9.15
C LEU A 128 -17.73 -12.96 10.03
N ASP A 129 -17.83 -12.11 11.04
CA ASP A 129 -18.91 -12.10 12.02
C ASP A 129 -20.25 -11.72 11.35
N PRO A 130 -21.25 -12.63 11.34
CA PRO A 130 -22.53 -12.37 10.71
C PRO A 130 -23.31 -11.23 11.37
N GLU A 131 -23.10 -10.97 12.67
CA GLU A 131 -23.75 -9.83 13.35
C GLU A 131 -23.17 -8.51 12.88
N ALA A 132 -21.84 -8.43 12.72
CA ALA A 132 -21.18 -7.25 12.17
C ALA A 132 -21.58 -7.02 10.71
N LEU A 133 -21.61 -8.07 9.89
CA LEU A 133 -22.00 -8.02 8.48
C LEU A 133 -23.47 -7.62 8.29
N GLY A 134 -24.36 -8.06 9.18
CA GLY A 134 -25.79 -7.73 9.18
C GLY A 134 -26.17 -6.45 9.92
N SER A 135 -25.20 -5.72 10.49
CA SER A 135 -25.45 -4.57 11.36
C SER A 135 -25.89 -3.30 10.63
N ASP A 136 -26.52 -2.38 11.38
CA ASP A 136 -26.82 -1.02 10.90
C ASP A 136 -25.57 -0.24 10.46
N THR A 137 -24.41 -0.53 11.05
CA THR A 137 -23.12 0.05 10.65
C THR A 137 -22.74 -0.39 9.23
N MET A 138 -22.90 -1.68 8.90
CA MET A 138 -22.66 -2.17 7.54
C MET A 138 -23.66 -1.56 6.54
N LYS A 139 -24.92 -1.42 6.94
CA LYS A 139 -25.92 -0.69 6.15
C LYS A 139 -25.46 0.75 5.85
N GLN A 140 -24.98 1.48 6.84
CA GLN A 140 -24.45 2.83 6.64
C GLN A 140 -23.24 2.86 5.70
N ALA A 141 -22.38 1.84 5.74
CA ALA A 141 -21.27 1.73 4.78
C ALA A 141 -21.79 1.61 3.32
N PHE A 142 -22.82 0.82 3.07
CA PHE A 142 -23.46 0.75 1.75
C PHE A 142 -24.19 2.05 1.35
N ASP A 143 -24.81 2.73 2.32
CA ASP A 143 -25.42 4.05 2.07
C ASP A 143 -24.34 5.08 1.68
N ARG A 144 -23.14 5.02 2.29
CA ARG A 144 -21.98 5.83 1.88
C ARG A 144 -21.48 5.48 0.48
N MET A 145 -21.39 4.20 0.12
CA MET A 145 -21.04 3.78 -1.25
C MET A 145 -22.05 4.33 -2.27
N SER A 146 -23.34 4.25 -1.96
CA SER A 146 -24.42 4.81 -2.80
C SER A 146 -24.27 6.33 -2.97
N LYS A 147 -23.89 7.05 -1.91
CA LYS A 147 -23.60 8.47 -1.98
C LYS A 147 -22.36 8.76 -2.84
N LEU A 148 -21.25 8.03 -2.66
CA LEU A 148 -20.04 8.19 -3.48
C LEU A 148 -20.31 7.92 -4.97
N ARG A 149 -21.18 6.96 -5.30
CA ARG A 149 -21.60 6.71 -6.68
C ARG A 149 -22.25 7.93 -7.36
N THR A 150 -22.82 8.88 -6.62
CA THR A 150 -23.39 10.12 -7.18
C THR A 150 -22.33 11.16 -7.62
N TYR A 151 -21.05 10.86 -7.41
CA TYR A 151 -19.90 11.74 -7.66
C TYR A 151 -18.91 11.17 -8.69
N VAL A 152 -19.18 10.00 -9.26
CA VAL A 152 -18.44 9.45 -10.42
C VAL A 152 -19.14 9.86 -11.71
N ASP A 153 -18.42 9.91 -12.82
CA ASP A 153 -18.99 10.20 -14.13
C ASP A 153 -19.80 9.03 -14.71
N ASP A 154 -20.66 9.31 -15.69
CA ASP A 154 -21.55 8.31 -16.30
C ASP A 154 -20.79 7.22 -17.09
N ASN A 155 -19.59 7.52 -17.57
CA ASN A 155 -18.77 6.64 -18.40
C ASN A 155 -17.72 5.87 -17.60
N PHE A 156 -17.92 5.72 -16.28
CA PHE A 156 -16.97 5.03 -15.40
C PHE A 156 -16.92 3.50 -15.64
N SER A 157 -18.00 2.90 -16.15
CA SER A 157 -18.13 1.43 -16.29
C SER A 157 -17.03 0.83 -17.18
N GLY A 158 -16.38 -0.22 -16.71
CA GLY A 158 -15.31 -0.92 -17.45
C GLY A 158 -13.98 -0.17 -17.56
N ARG A 159 -13.89 1.07 -17.06
CA ARG A 159 -12.64 1.86 -17.10
C ARG A 159 -11.57 1.24 -16.20
N ASP A 160 -10.35 1.14 -16.73
CA ASP A 160 -9.19 0.70 -15.96
C ASP A 160 -8.74 1.74 -14.94
N TRP A 161 -8.25 1.26 -13.80
CA TRP A 161 -7.86 2.10 -12.66
C TRP A 161 -6.83 3.18 -13.01
N ASN A 162 -5.89 2.89 -13.92
CA ASN A 162 -4.85 3.82 -14.34
C ASN A 162 -5.42 4.94 -15.24
N LEU A 163 -6.51 4.68 -15.97
CA LEU A 163 -7.23 5.72 -16.72
C LEU A 163 -7.96 6.67 -15.75
N ALA A 164 -8.51 6.14 -14.65
CA ALA A 164 -9.04 6.98 -13.59
C ALA A 164 -7.93 7.81 -12.91
N SER A 165 -6.75 7.24 -12.67
CA SER A 165 -5.59 8.01 -12.19
C SER A 165 -5.21 9.14 -13.15
N ALA A 166 -5.21 8.88 -14.46
CA ALA A 166 -4.94 9.88 -15.48
C ALA A 166 -5.92 11.06 -15.43
N MET A 167 -7.22 10.83 -15.16
CA MET A 167 -8.20 11.92 -15.02
C MET A 167 -7.82 12.89 -13.90
N VAL A 168 -7.33 12.40 -12.75
CA VAL A 168 -6.87 13.25 -11.64
C VAL A 168 -5.57 13.95 -12.01
N ILE A 169 -4.62 13.24 -12.63
CA ILE A 169 -3.33 13.81 -13.08
C ILE A 169 -3.55 14.98 -14.06
N GLU A 170 -4.52 14.85 -14.96
CA GLU A 170 -4.87 15.83 -16.00
C GLU A 170 -5.80 16.93 -15.49
N GLY A 171 -6.27 16.88 -14.23
CA GLY A 171 -7.19 17.86 -13.66
C GLY A 171 -8.63 17.77 -14.21
N LYS A 172 -8.97 16.67 -14.90
CA LYS A 172 -10.35 16.35 -15.32
C LYS A 172 -11.19 15.80 -14.16
N ALA A 173 -10.54 15.36 -13.10
CA ALA A 173 -11.17 14.89 -11.88
C ALA A 173 -10.48 15.40 -10.60
N GLY A 174 -11.24 15.46 -9.51
CA GLY A 174 -10.78 16.00 -8.24
C GLY A 174 -9.99 15.01 -7.39
N VAL A 175 -10.52 13.80 -7.20
CA VAL A 175 -9.90 12.76 -6.36
C VAL A 175 -10.08 11.36 -6.93
N GLN A 176 -9.15 10.45 -6.62
CA GLN A 176 -9.30 8.99 -6.79
C GLN A 176 -9.11 8.29 -5.44
N PHE A 177 -9.97 7.32 -5.13
CA PHE A 177 -9.78 6.37 -4.03
C PHE A 177 -9.15 5.10 -4.59
N MET A 178 -7.88 4.85 -4.27
CA MET A 178 -7.13 3.73 -4.84
C MET A 178 -5.90 3.46 -3.99
N GLY A 179 -5.33 2.25 -4.08
CA GLY A 179 -4.08 1.97 -3.38
C GLY A 179 -2.89 2.78 -3.88
N ASP A 180 -1.78 2.70 -3.16
CA ASP A 180 -0.56 3.45 -3.42
C ASP A 180 0.21 3.08 -4.69
N TRP A 181 -0.20 2.03 -5.39
CA TRP A 181 0.21 1.80 -6.78
C TRP A 181 -0.22 2.94 -7.72
N ALA A 182 -1.30 3.66 -7.41
CA ALA A 182 -1.73 4.84 -8.18
C ALA A 182 -0.62 5.90 -8.24
N LYS A 183 0.17 6.05 -7.18
CA LYS A 183 1.30 6.99 -7.15
C LYS A 183 2.31 6.73 -8.27
N GLY A 184 2.50 5.48 -8.68
CA GLY A 184 3.37 5.12 -9.79
C GLY A 184 3.00 5.89 -11.08
N GLU A 185 1.70 6.02 -11.36
CA GLU A 185 1.21 6.77 -12.53
C GLU A 185 1.48 8.27 -12.41
N PHE A 186 1.26 8.86 -11.23
CA PHE A 186 1.57 10.28 -10.98
C PHE A 186 3.07 10.57 -11.19
N LEU A 187 3.94 9.74 -10.61
CA LEU A 187 5.39 9.93 -10.73
C LEU A 187 5.89 9.71 -12.15
N LYS A 188 5.34 8.72 -12.86
CA LYS A 188 5.63 8.46 -14.28
C LYS A 188 5.23 9.64 -15.17
N ALA A 189 4.14 10.32 -14.84
CA ALA A 189 3.72 11.56 -15.49
C ALA A 189 4.51 12.82 -15.03
N GLY A 190 5.56 12.65 -14.22
CA GLY A 190 6.40 13.76 -13.73
C GLY A 190 5.75 14.60 -12.64
N LYS A 191 4.62 14.15 -12.06
CA LYS A 191 3.91 14.86 -11.00
C LYS A 191 4.59 14.64 -9.64
N LYS A 192 4.58 15.66 -8.80
CA LYS A 192 5.21 15.64 -7.48
C LYS A 192 4.19 15.76 -6.34
N PRO A 193 4.34 14.98 -5.25
CA PRO A 193 3.52 15.13 -4.06
C PRO A 193 3.66 16.53 -3.45
N GLY A 194 2.55 17.13 -3.03
CA GLY A 194 2.48 18.46 -2.42
C GLY A 194 2.50 19.62 -3.42
N GLU A 195 3.05 19.42 -4.62
CA GLU A 195 3.04 20.43 -5.71
C GLU A 195 1.87 20.16 -6.68
N ASP A 196 1.77 18.94 -7.22
CA ASP A 196 0.77 18.58 -8.24
C ASP A 196 -0.41 17.79 -7.68
N PHE A 197 -0.16 16.97 -6.65
CA PHE A 197 -1.19 16.14 -6.01
C PHE A 197 -0.95 16.02 -4.52
N VAL A 198 -2.04 15.84 -3.77
CA VAL A 198 -2.02 15.47 -2.36
C VAL A 198 -2.32 13.99 -2.26
N CYS A 199 -1.64 13.29 -1.35
CA CYS A 199 -2.10 11.98 -0.94
C CYS A 199 -2.31 11.95 0.57
N MET A 200 -3.41 11.34 0.98
CA MET A 200 -3.80 11.24 2.38
C MET A 200 -4.58 9.95 2.59
N ARG A 201 -4.76 9.53 3.85
CA ARG A 201 -5.65 8.39 4.12
C ARG A 201 -7.09 8.79 3.90
N TYR A 202 -7.91 7.80 3.58
CA TYR A 202 -9.35 7.99 3.53
C TYR A 202 -9.87 8.57 4.87
N PRO A 203 -10.74 9.59 4.86
CA PRO A 203 -11.22 10.28 6.05
C PRO A 203 -11.74 9.32 7.11
N GLY A 204 -11.29 9.51 8.36
CA GLY A 204 -11.60 8.61 9.47
C GLY A 204 -10.73 7.35 9.58
N THR A 205 -9.79 7.10 8.66
CA THR A 205 -8.90 5.91 8.71
C THR A 205 -7.46 6.21 9.14
N GLN A 206 -7.18 7.44 9.60
CA GLN A 206 -5.85 7.84 10.03
C GLN A 206 -5.37 6.96 11.19
N GLY A 207 -4.15 6.42 11.08
CA GLY A 207 -3.59 5.49 12.08
C GLY A 207 -3.87 4.01 11.81
N ALA A 208 -4.72 3.69 10.83
CA ALA A 208 -4.98 2.33 10.36
C ALA A 208 -4.56 2.16 8.89
N VAL A 209 -4.20 0.92 8.52
CA VAL A 209 -3.77 0.56 7.17
C VAL A 209 -4.40 -0.77 6.79
N THR A 210 -5.22 -0.76 5.74
CA THR A 210 -5.57 -1.97 4.98
C THR A 210 -4.42 -2.29 4.04
N PHE A 211 -3.69 -3.37 4.29
CA PHE A 211 -2.52 -3.73 3.50
C PHE A 211 -2.82 -4.87 2.53
N ASN A 212 -2.07 -4.89 1.43
CA ASN A 212 -1.94 -6.04 0.54
C ASN A 212 -0.47 -6.19 0.16
N SER A 213 -0.02 -7.41 -0.07
CA SER A 213 1.36 -7.70 -0.42
C SER A 213 1.40 -8.56 -1.66
N ASP A 214 2.08 -8.06 -2.70
CA ASP A 214 2.38 -8.86 -3.88
C ASP A 214 3.46 -9.89 -3.52
N MET A 215 3.17 -11.17 -3.72
CA MET A 215 4.14 -12.22 -3.49
C MET A 215 4.32 -13.07 -4.73
N PHE A 216 5.55 -13.50 -4.99
CA PHE A 216 5.81 -14.50 -6.02
C PHE A 216 5.79 -15.90 -5.40
N ALA A 217 4.74 -16.67 -5.71
CA ALA A 217 4.66 -18.09 -5.44
C ALA A 217 5.37 -18.88 -6.54
N MET A 218 6.25 -19.80 -6.16
CA MET A 218 7.00 -20.65 -7.10
C MET A 218 6.29 -21.99 -7.22
N PHE A 219 5.62 -22.26 -8.35
CA PHE A 219 4.96 -23.55 -8.56
C PHE A 219 5.98 -24.68 -8.70
N LYS A 220 5.66 -25.86 -8.17
CA LYS A 220 6.41 -27.09 -8.41
C LYS A 220 6.33 -27.42 -9.90
N VAL A 221 7.49 -27.42 -10.53
CA VAL A 221 7.69 -27.77 -11.94
C VAL A 221 8.88 -28.72 -12.03
N SER A 222 9.46 -28.93 -13.21
CA SER A 222 10.63 -29.79 -13.36
C SER A 222 11.83 -29.31 -12.52
N GLU A 223 12.57 -30.25 -11.95
CA GLU A 223 13.68 -30.00 -11.01
C GLU A 223 14.77 -29.08 -11.59
N ASP A 224 14.97 -29.08 -12.91
CA ASP A 224 15.93 -28.20 -13.58
C ASP A 224 15.58 -26.70 -13.46
N LYS A 225 14.35 -26.35 -13.08
CA LYS A 225 13.90 -24.97 -12.88
C LYS A 225 14.06 -24.49 -11.45
N VAL A 226 14.17 -25.39 -10.47
CA VAL A 226 14.26 -25.04 -9.05
C VAL A 226 15.42 -24.07 -8.75
N PRO A 227 16.63 -24.24 -9.31
CA PRO A 227 17.71 -23.28 -9.09
C PRO A 227 17.35 -21.86 -9.53
N ALA A 228 16.69 -21.71 -10.68
CA ALA A 228 16.27 -20.40 -11.19
C ALA A 228 15.14 -19.79 -10.33
N GLN A 229 14.22 -20.60 -9.80
CA GLN A 229 13.17 -20.14 -8.90
C GLN A 229 13.74 -19.63 -7.57
N LEU A 230 14.75 -20.31 -7.02
CA LEU A 230 15.44 -19.88 -5.80
C LEU A 230 16.25 -18.60 -6.01
N GLU A 231 16.92 -18.45 -7.16
CA GLU A 231 17.59 -17.21 -7.54
C GLU A 231 16.60 -16.05 -7.71
N MET A 232 15.44 -16.30 -8.33
CA MET A 232 14.37 -15.30 -8.43
C MET A 232 13.87 -14.86 -7.04
N ALA A 233 13.64 -15.82 -6.14
CA ALA A 233 13.25 -15.54 -4.76
C ALA A 233 14.31 -14.71 -4.00
N SER A 234 15.59 -15.05 -4.15
CA SER A 234 16.71 -14.29 -3.58
C SER A 234 16.79 -12.86 -4.15
N ALA A 235 16.61 -12.72 -5.47
CA ALA A 235 16.63 -11.41 -6.12
C ALA A 235 15.49 -10.52 -5.62
N ILE A 236 14.29 -11.09 -5.45
CA ILE A 236 13.10 -10.39 -4.92
C ILE A 236 13.35 -9.87 -3.51
N GLU A 237 13.92 -10.68 -2.62
CA GLU A 237 14.18 -10.26 -1.23
C GLU A 237 15.49 -9.47 -1.06
N SER A 238 16.23 -9.26 -2.15
CA SER A 238 17.47 -8.49 -2.08
C SER A 238 17.18 -7.03 -1.70
N PRO A 239 17.95 -6.44 -0.77
CA PRO A 239 17.79 -5.04 -0.38
C PRO A 239 17.82 -4.03 -1.53
N ALA A 240 18.66 -4.29 -2.53
CA ALA A 240 18.83 -3.42 -3.67
C ALA A 240 17.58 -3.43 -4.56
N PHE A 241 17.04 -4.63 -4.84
CA PHE A 241 15.80 -4.77 -5.59
C PHE A 241 14.61 -4.21 -4.83
N GLN A 242 14.42 -4.59 -3.57
CA GLN A 242 13.34 -4.09 -2.71
C GLN A 242 13.31 -2.55 -2.66
N SER A 243 14.47 -1.91 -2.57
CA SER A 243 14.58 -0.45 -2.61
C SER A 243 14.23 0.11 -4.00
N ALA A 244 14.87 -0.37 -5.07
CA ALA A 244 14.71 0.18 -6.41
C ALA A 244 13.29 -0.05 -6.96
N PHE A 245 12.75 -1.25 -6.78
CA PHE A 245 11.41 -1.64 -7.23
C PHE A 245 10.33 -0.82 -6.53
N ASN A 246 10.36 -0.74 -5.20
CA ASN A 246 9.37 0.02 -4.43
C ASN A 246 9.52 1.54 -4.57
N VAL A 247 10.70 2.04 -5.01
CA VAL A 247 10.90 3.44 -5.41
C VAL A 247 10.14 3.78 -6.69
N VAL A 248 10.20 2.92 -7.70
CA VAL A 248 9.47 3.16 -8.96
C VAL A 248 7.98 2.91 -8.78
N ARG A 249 7.60 1.86 -8.03
CA ARG A 249 6.20 1.56 -7.71
C ARG A 249 5.58 2.53 -6.70
N GLY A 250 6.39 3.38 -6.05
CA GLY A 250 5.88 4.49 -5.24
C GLY A 250 6.82 5.13 -4.21
N ARG A 251 8.08 5.48 -4.44
CA ARG A 251 8.85 6.30 -3.47
C ARG A 251 9.87 7.22 -4.14
N PRO A 252 9.68 8.55 -4.18
CA PRO A 252 10.79 9.47 -4.35
C PRO A 252 11.51 9.69 -3.01
N ARG A 253 12.81 9.98 -3.07
CA ARG A 253 13.71 10.27 -1.93
C ARG A 253 13.30 11.50 -1.07
N HIS A 254 12.20 12.20 -1.36
CA HIS A 254 11.84 13.48 -0.71
C HIS A 254 10.39 13.56 -0.18
N ALA A 255 9.58 12.50 -0.23
CA ALA A 255 8.17 12.60 0.18
C ALA A 255 7.96 12.36 1.68
N ARG A 256 8.17 13.38 2.52
CA ARG A 256 7.58 13.42 3.89
C ARG A 256 6.05 13.57 3.85
N MET A 257 5.50 14.05 2.74
CA MET A 257 4.06 14.35 2.56
C MET A 257 3.21 13.15 2.12
N CYS A 258 3.83 12.02 1.73
CA CYS A 258 3.12 10.83 1.24
C CYS A 258 3.81 9.53 1.72
N PRO A 259 3.83 9.26 3.05
CA PRO A 259 4.54 8.11 3.60
C PRO A 259 3.81 6.80 3.27
N ILE A 260 4.42 5.92 2.48
CA ILE A 260 3.97 4.52 2.33
C ILE A 260 4.23 3.79 3.65
N PRO A 261 3.39 2.81 4.05
CA PRO A 261 3.76 1.85 5.09
C PRO A 261 5.13 1.21 4.79
N LEU A 262 5.89 0.91 5.85
CA LEU A 262 7.30 0.56 5.76
C LEU A 262 7.64 -0.43 4.63
N SER A 263 8.68 -0.13 3.84
CA SER A 263 9.45 -1.20 3.20
C SER A 263 9.93 -2.16 4.28
N MET A 264 9.92 -3.47 4.01
CA MET A 264 10.46 -4.46 4.95
C MET A 264 11.83 -3.99 5.47
N PRO A 265 12.09 -4.06 6.79
CA PRO A 265 13.36 -3.66 7.34
C PRO A 265 14.50 -4.44 6.67
N VAL A 266 15.20 -3.77 5.76
CA VAL A 266 16.41 -4.26 5.12
C VAL A 266 17.42 -4.52 6.23
N ALA A 267 17.76 -5.78 6.47
CA ALA A 267 18.94 -6.13 7.25
C ALA A 267 20.17 -5.59 6.51
N ARG A 268 20.67 -4.42 6.93
CA ARG A 268 21.99 -3.94 6.52
C ARG A 268 23.01 -4.91 7.11
N ARG A 269 23.50 -5.87 6.32
CA ARG A 269 24.80 -6.48 6.62
C ARG A 269 25.84 -5.35 6.56
N PRO A 270 26.68 -5.18 7.60
CA PRO A 270 27.90 -4.41 7.43
C PRO A 270 28.73 -5.12 6.37
N LEU A 271 28.97 -4.47 5.24
CA LEU A 271 30.06 -4.89 4.36
C LEU A 271 31.36 -4.86 5.18
N PRO A 272 32.22 -5.88 5.12
CA PRO A 272 33.53 -5.79 5.74
C PRO A 272 34.31 -4.72 4.99
N MET A 273 34.40 -3.51 5.56
CA MET A 273 35.34 -2.51 5.07
C MET A 273 36.75 -3.08 5.21
N SER A 274 37.41 -3.32 4.08
CA SER A 274 38.81 -3.65 4.02
C SER A 274 39.62 -2.53 4.69
N ARG A 275 40.25 -2.85 5.83
CA ARG A 275 41.28 -2.02 6.44
C ARG A 275 42.42 -1.84 5.45
N LYS A 276 42.52 -0.67 4.82
CA LYS A 276 43.77 -0.02 4.39
C LYS A 276 43.44 1.31 3.72
N GLN A 277 43.44 2.38 4.51
CA GLN A 277 44.03 3.69 4.19
C GLN A 277 43.89 4.61 5.41
N THR A 278 44.91 4.55 6.27
CA THR A 278 45.51 5.71 6.99
C THR A 278 45.50 6.97 6.10
N ALA A 279 45.34 8.21 6.54
CA ALA A 279 45.36 8.82 7.88
C ALA A 279 44.86 10.29 7.82
N ARG A 280 44.56 10.83 9.02
CA ARG A 280 44.62 12.25 9.45
C ARG A 280 43.66 13.28 8.81
N ALA A 281 42.73 13.77 9.63
CA ALA A 281 42.88 15.08 10.27
C ALA A 281 41.92 15.19 11.47
N LEU A 282 42.47 15.68 12.58
CA LEU A 282 41.81 16.00 13.85
C LEU A 282 40.87 17.20 13.70
N CYS A 283 39.76 17.21 14.45
CA CYS A 283 39.42 18.35 15.31
C CYS A 283 38.50 17.92 16.48
N LEU A 284 38.87 18.38 17.68
CA LEU A 284 38.34 18.10 19.02
C LEU A 284 36.93 18.70 19.22
N ALA A 285 35.93 17.92 19.67
CA ALA A 285 35.34 17.87 21.03
C ALA A 285 34.40 19.05 21.43
N PRO A 286 33.52 18.90 22.45
CA PRO A 286 32.63 17.81 22.85
C PRO A 286 31.15 18.28 22.95
N TRP A 287 30.19 17.45 23.35
CA TRP A 287 29.09 17.79 24.29
C TRP A 287 28.25 16.54 24.62
N ARG A 288 27.62 16.62 25.79
CA ARG A 288 27.33 15.53 26.74
C ARG A 288 26.02 14.78 26.52
N MET A 289 25.99 13.61 27.17
CA MET A 289 24.84 12.76 27.54
C MET A 289 23.57 13.50 27.94
N ALA A 290 22.42 12.97 27.52
CA ALA A 290 21.21 12.86 28.34
C ALA A 290 20.18 11.89 27.70
N MET A 291 20.11 10.66 28.22
CA MET A 291 18.83 10.01 28.57
C MET A 291 18.39 10.58 29.95
N PRO A 292 17.16 10.40 30.50
CA PRO A 292 16.32 9.19 30.39
C PRO A 292 14.77 9.37 30.56
N ILE A 293 14.09 8.21 30.64
CA ILE A 293 12.87 7.86 31.43
C ILE A 293 11.47 7.91 30.77
N ARG A 294 10.90 6.71 30.62
CA ARG A 294 9.46 6.35 30.66
C ARG A 294 8.95 6.28 32.10
N LEU A 295 7.67 6.54 32.33
CA LEU A 295 6.73 5.84 33.25
C LEU A 295 5.38 6.59 33.23
N PRO A 296 4.26 6.02 33.70
CA PRO A 296 3.95 4.61 34.01
C PRO A 296 3.17 3.91 32.88
#